data_AF-A0A953Y9T3-F1
#
_entry.id   AF-A0A953Y9T3-F1
#
_cell.length_a   1.000
_cell.length_b   1.000
_cell.length_c   1.000
_cell.angle_alpha   90.00
_cell.angle_beta   90.00
_cell.angle_gamma   90.00
#
_symmetry.space_group_name_H-M   'P 1'
#
loop_
_entity.id
_entity.type
_entity.pdbx_description
1 polymer ?
#
loop_
_entity_poly.entity_id
_entity_poly.type
_entity_poly.pdbx_seq_one_letter_code
_entity_poly.pdbx_strand_id
1 'polypeptide(L)'
;MSDTDARGAWGPLAHRGPACSFEVPGGEELTCDTSLHDDGGGLRWVVDRIYRFADGGYLFVRAVARPPAGSDAEVLVVPAPDAEALVARLKPLRDPGLVETLGRAGIEIGLEPGDEEED
;
A
#
# COMPACT_ATOMS: atom_id res chain seq x y z
N MET A 1 11.50 -13.60 -36.62
CA MET A 1 10.51 -13.85 -35.55
C MET A 1 11.28 -14.25 -34.32
N SER A 2 11.36 -13.37 -33.33
CA SER A 2 11.62 -13.79 -31.95
C SER A 2 10.66 -12.96 -31.13
N ASP A 3 9.72 -13.64 -30.49
CA ASP A 3 8.74 -13.08 -29.57
C ASP A 3 9.44 -12.12 -28.61
N THR A 4 9.20 -10.82 -28.76
CA THR A 4 9.27 -9.89 -27.64
C THR A 4 8.09 -10.25 -26.77
N ASP A 5 8.24 -11.33 -25.99
CA ASP A 5 7.26 -11.78 -25.02
C ASP A 5 6.84 -10.55 -24.23
N ALA A 6 5.54 -10.30 -24.11
CA ALA A 6 4.99 -9.16 -23.38
C ALA A 6 5.51 -9.08 -21.93
N ARG A 7 6.21 -10.12 -21.48
CA ARG A 7 6.97 -10.28 -20.24
C ARG A 7 8.37 -9.65 -20.22
N GLY A 8 8.91 -9.11 -21.32
CA GLY A 8 10.33 -8.71 -21.42
C GLY A 8 10.81 -7.67 -20.39
N ALA A 9 9.98 -6.66 -20.10
CA ALA A 9 10.26 -5.68 -19.04
C ALA A 9 9.80 -6.16 -17.65
N TRP A 10 8.80 -7.06 -17.62
CA TRP A 10 8.14 -7.54 -16.40
C TRP A 10 8.90 -8.65 -15.69
N GLY A 11 9.58 -9.53 -16.44
CA GLY A 11 10.32 -10.66 -15.89
C GLY A 11 11.37 -10.23 -14.85
N PRO A 12 12.24 -9.25 -15.15
CA PRO A 12 13.21 -8.74 -14.17
C PRO A 12 12.57 -8.04 -12.96
N LEU A 13 11.38 -7.43 -13.13
CA LEU A 13 10.67 -6.72 -12.07
C LEU A 13 9.95 -7.70 -11.13
N ALA A 14 9.24 -8.70 -11.66
CA ALA A 14 8.52 -9.71 -10.88
C ALA A 14 9.43 -10.52 -9.94
N HIS A 15 10.72 -10.66 -10.29
CA HIS A 15 11.72 -11.33 -9.46
C HIS A 15 12.45 -10.40 -8.48
N ARG A 16 12.18 -9.09 -8.51
CA ARG A 16 12.86 -8.05 -7.71
C ARG A 16 11.84 -7.09 -7.09
N GLY A 17 10.79 -7.63 -6.47
CA GLY A 17 9.95 -6.86 -5.56
C GLY A 17 10.80 -6.15 -4.49
N PRO A 18 10.29 -5.08 -3.87
CA PRO A 18 11.04 -4.32 -2.88
C PRO A 18 11.34 -5.23 -1.68
N ALA A 19 12.63 -5.41 -1.38
CA ALA A 19 13.05 -6.07 -0.16
C ALA A 19 12.91 -5.06 1.00
N CYS A 20 11.68 -4.86 1.48
CA CYS A 20 11.42 -4.08 2.68
C CYS A 20 10.84 -4.98 3.78
N SER A 21 11.55 -5.02 4.91
CA SER A 21 11.09 -5.65 6.14
C SER A 21 10.80 -4.56 7.15
N PHE A 22 9.59 -4.56 7.71
CA PHE A 22 9.21 -3.71 8.82
C PHE A 22 8.99 -4.60 10.03
N GLU A 23 9.72 -4.34 11.10
CA GLU A 23 9.44 -4.92 12.40
C GLU A 23 8.79 -3.84 13.25
N VAL A 24 7.54 -4.08 13.64
CA VAL A 24 6.76 -3.18 14.50
C VAL A 24 6.50 -3.89 15.83
N PRO A 25 7.32 -3.64 16.86
CA PRO A 25 7.17 -4.30 18.14
C PRO A 25 5.78 -4.05 18.75
N GLY A 26 5.12 -5.12 19.19
CA GLY A 26 3.80 -5.05 19.81
C GLY A 26 2.63 -4.86 18.85
N GLY A 27 2.88 -4.76 17.54
CA GLY A 27 1.84 -4.73 16.51
C GLY A 27 1.58 -6.11 15.91
N GLU A 28 0.32 -6.50 15.84
CA GLU A 28 -0.15 -7.62 15.02
C GLU A 28 -0.33 -7.14 13.58
N GLU A 29 0.38 -7.72 12.62
CA GLU A 29 0.18 -7.42 11.20
C GLU A 29 -1.15 -8.01 10.73
N LEU A 30 -2.10 -7.14 10.36
CA LEU A 30 -3.39 -7.54 9.80
C LEU A 30 -3.31 -7.82 8.30
N THR A 31 -2.43 -7.11 7.59
CA THR A 31 -2.27 -7.22 6.15
C THR A 31 -0.90 -6.73 5.71
N CYS A 32 -0.40 -7.35 4.63
CA CYS A 32 0.74 -6.92 3.85
C CYS A 32 0.37 -7.10 2.36
N ASP A 33 0.20 -6.00 1.64
CA ASP A 33 -0.05 -6.00 0.21
C ASP A 33 1.15 -5.45 -0.55
N THR A 34 1.42 -6.00 -1.73
CA THR A 34 2.53 -5.55 -2.58
C THR A 34 2.03 -5.43 -4.00
N SER A 35 2.10 -4.21 -4.53
CA SER A 35 1.58 -3.86 -5.84
C SER A 35 2.62 -3.11 -6.67
N LEU A 36 2.46 -3.16 -7.99
CA LEU A 36 3.23 -2.36 -8.93
C LEU A 36 2.29 -1.36 -9.60
N HIS A 37 2.64 -0.08 -9.50
CA HIS A 37 1.88 1.02 -10.11
C HIS A 37 2.71 1.65 -11.25
N ASP A 38 2.03 2.12 -12.29
CA ASP A 38 2.59 3.01 -13.31
C ASP A 38 1.96 4.39 -13.13
N ASP A 39 2.77 5.41 -12.84
CA ASP A 39 2.30 6.79 -12.64
C ASP A 39 2.60 7.72 -13.82
N GLY A 40 2.95 7.17 -14.99
CA GLY A 40 3.34 7.93 -16.18
C GLY A 40 4.74 8.53 -16.10
N GLY A 41 5.33 8.63 -14.90
CA GLY A 41 6.74 8.92 -14.65
C GLY A 41 7.61 7.67 -14.52
N GLY A 42 7.00 6.49 -14.56
CA GLY A 42 7.64 5.19 -14.48
C GLY A 42 6.93 4.24 -13.52
N LEU A 43 7.46 3.03 -13.44
CA LEU A 43 6.94 2.00 -12.54
C LEU A 43 7.40 2.29 -11.10
N ARG A 44 6.54 1.97 -10.13
CA ARG A 44 6.86 2.03 -8.70
C ARG A 44 6.26 0.83 -7.98
N TRP A 45 7.04 0.23 -7.11
CA TRP A 45 6.54 -0.75 -6.15
C TRP A 45 5.94 -0.03 -4.96
N VAL A 46 4.80 -0.50 -4.50
CA VAL A 46 4.13 -0.06 -3.29
C VAL A 46 3.96 -1.27 -2.39
N VAL A 47 4.36 -1.14 -1.13
CA VAL A 47 4.10 -2.13 -0.09
C VAL A 47 3.32 -1.46 1.02
N ASP A 48 2.09 -1.91 1.20
CA ASP A 48 1.20 -1.41 2.24
C ASP A 48 1.06 -2.46 3.34
N ARG A 49 1.13 -2.00 4.59
CA ARG A 49 0.96 -2.83 5.77
C ARG A 49 0.06 -2.14 6.77
N ILE A 50 -0.77 -2.91 7.45
CA ILE A 50 -1.59 -2.43 8.56
C ILE A 50 -1.32 -3.30 9.77
N TYR A 51 -1.05 -2.65 10.89
CA TYR A 51 -0.86 -3.28 12.18
C TYR A 51 -1.96 -2.85 13.14
N ARG A 52 -2.33 -3.75 14.06
CA ARG A 52 -3.19 -3.49 15.21
C ARG A 52 -2.43 -3.76 16.50
N PHE A 53 -2.64 -2.91 17.51
CA PHE A 53 -2.02 -3.03 18.82
C PHE A 53 -3.03 -3.49 19.87
N ALA A 54 -2.53 -4.03 20.97
CA ALA A 54 -3.36 -4.57 22.05
C ALA A 54 -4.25 -3.51 22.73
N ASP A 55 -3.87 -2.24 22.65
CA ASP A 55 -4.64 -1.10 23.15
C ASP A 55 -5.74 -0.62 22.19
N GLY A 56 -5.90 -1.28 21.04
CA GLY A 56 -6.85 -0.92 19.99
C GLY A 56 -6.30 0.04 18.94
N GLY A 57 -5.06 0.53 19.10
CA GLY A 57 -4.40 1.39 18.13
C GLY A 57 -4.11 0.69 16.80
N TYR A 58 -3.96 1.49 15.75
CA TYR A 58 -3.60 1.03 14.41
C TYR A 58 -2.39 1.79 13.86
N LEU A 59 -1.66 1.14 12.97
CA LEU A 59 -0.56 1.75 12.21
C LEU A 59 -0.63 1.30 10.76
N PHE A 60 -0.74 2.24 9.85
CA PHE A 60 -0.51 2.01 8.43
C PHE A 60 0.91 2.39 8.06
N VAL A 61 1.58 1.55 7.29
CA VAL A 61 2.91 1.78 6.73
C VAL A 61 2.85 1.55 5.23
N ARG A 62 3.26 2.54 4.45
CA ARG A 62 3.41 2.44 3.00
C ARG A 62 4.86 2.70 2.62
N ALA A 63 5.47 1.76 1.91
CA ALA A 63 6.78 1.92 1.32
C ALA A 63 6.66 2.00 -0.20
N VAL A 64 7.25 3.03 -0.81
CA VAL A 64 7.27 3.23 -2.26
C VAL A 64 8.70 3.20 -2.75
N ALA A 65 9.00 2.32 -3.69
CA ALA A 65 10.34 2.21 -4.29
C ALA A 65 10.25 2.24 -5.82
N ARG A 66 11.08 3.04 -6.48
CA ARG A 66 11.17 3.09 -7.95
C ARG A 66 12.28 2.15 -8.43
N PRO A 67 12.12 1.43 -9.55
CA PRO A 67 13.22 0.73 -10.18
C PRO A 67 14.31 1.72 -10.67
N PRO A 68 15.58 1.31 -10.71
CA PRO A 68 16.11 -0.01 -10.36
C PRO A 68 16.25 -0.24 -8.84
N ALA A 69 16.20 -1.51 -8.43
CA ALA A 69 16.35 -1.92 -7.02
C ALA A 69 17.60 -1.32 -6.38
N GLY A 70 17.45 -0.68 -5.22
CA GLY A 70 18.51 0.03 -4.50
C GLY A 70 18.35 1.55 -4.47
N SER A 71 17.31 2.11 -5.08
CA SER A 71 16.90 3.50 -4.84
C SER A 71 16.34 3.68 -3.42
N ASP A 72 16.47 4.89 -2.88
CA ASP A 72 15.80 5.27 -1.63
C ASP A 72 14.31 4.97 -1.73
N ALA A 73 13.78 4.31 -0.69
CA ALA A 73 12.35 4.07 -0.56
C ALA A 73 11.72 5.23 0.21
N GLU A 74 10.63 5.78 -0.34
CA GLU A 74 9.79 6.72 0.39
C GLU A 74 8.89 5.94 1.33
N VAL A 75 8.91 6.28 2.62
CA VAL A 75 8.10 5.61 3.64
C VAL A 75 7.10 6.59 4.25
N LEU A 76 5.82 6.26 4.16
CA LEU A 76 4.73 6.94 4.83
C LEU A 76 4.28 6.08 6.02
N VAL A 77 4.20 6.70 7.20
CA VAL A 77 3.74 6.05 8.43
C VAL A 77 2.57 6.85 9.00
N VAL A 78 1.43 6.19 9.19
CA VAL A 78 0.20 6.81 9.69
C VAL A 78 -0.28 6.03 10.90
N PRO A 79 0.04 6.47 12.13
CA PRO A 79 -0.57 5.91 13.34
C PRO A 79 -2.04 6.36 13.41
N ALA A 80 -2.87 5.64 14.16
CA ALA A 80 -4.23 6.04 14.51
C ALA A 80 -4.68 5.39 15.82
N PRO A 81 -5.49 6.06 16.65
CA PRO A 81 -5.99 5.49 17.91
C PRO A 81 -7.00 4.35 17.69
N ASP A 82 -7.64 4.30 16.52
CA ASP A 82 -8.65 3.31 16.14
C ASP A 82 -8.74 3.24 14.60
N ALA A 83 -9.58 2.34 14.09
CA ALA A 83 -9.76 2.10 12.66
C ALA A 83 -10.43 3.29 11.94
N GLU A 84 -11.38 3.97 12.59
CA GLU A 84 -12.09 5.11 12.00
C GLU A 84 -11.14 6.29 11.78
N ALA A 85 -10.32 6.60 12.78
CA ALA A 85 -9.29 7.62 12.70
C ALA A 85 -8.22 7.26 11.65
N LEU A 86 -7.92 5.97 11.46
CA LEU A 86 -7.02 5.54 10.38
C LEU A 86 -7.62 5.84 9.02
N VAL A 87 -8.87 5.43 8.78
CA VAL A 87 -9.59 5.70 7.53
C VAL A 87 -9.66 7.20 7.26
N ALA A 88 -10.00 8.02 8.25
CA ALA A 88 -10.06 9.47 8.09
C ALA A 88 -8.72 10.10 7.66
N ARG A 89 -7.60 9.60 8.20
CA ARG A 89 -6.23 10.06 7.83
C ARG A 89 -5.81 9.60 6.45
N LEU A 90 -6.29 8.45 6.01
CA LEU A 90 -5.96 7.84 4.72
C LEU A 90 -6.88 8.28 3.58
N LYS A 91 -8.09 8.76 3.87
CA LYS A 91 -9.09 9.25 2.89
C LYS A 91 -8.50 10.21 1.83
N PRO A 92 -7.58 11.15 2.16
CA PRO A 92 -7.00 12.05 1.17
C PRO A 92 -6.09 11.38 0.13
N LEU A 93 -5.55 10.18 0.40
CA LEU A 93 -4.62 9.51 -0.52
C LEU A 93 -5.31 8.98 -1.78
N ARG A 94 -6.64 8.77 -1.75
CA ARG A 94 -7.51 8.32 -2.87
C ARG A 94 -6.86 7.28 -3.79
N ASP A 95 -6.22 6.27 -3.21
CA ASP A 95 -5.56 5.19 -3.95
C ASP A 95 -6.44 3.93 -3.93
N PRO A 96 -6.86 3.39 -5.09
CA PRO A 96 -7.63 2.15 -5.14
C PRO A 96 -6.96 0.96 -4.42
N GLY A 97 -5.62 0.87 -4.48
CA GLY A 97 -4.88 -0.19 -3.77
C GLY A 97 -4.98 -0.06 -2.25
N LEU A 98 -5.13 1.17 -1.75
CA LEU A 98 -5.32 1.44 -0.33
C LEU A 98 -6.69 0.96 0.16
N VAL A 99 -7.72 1.12 -0.67
CA VAL A 99 -9.08 0.65 -0.35
C VAL A 99 -9.10 -0.87 -0.21
N GLU A 100 -8.47 -1.58 -1.14
CA GLU A 100 -8.35 -3.03 -1.07
C GLU A 100 -7.54 -3.49 0.15
N THR A 101 -6.45 -2.79 0.46
CA THR A 101 -5.60 -3.10 1.62
C THR A 101 -6.39 -2.96 2.94
N LEU A 102 -7.13 -1.86 3.10
CA LEU A 102 -7.99 -1.63 4.27
C LEU A 102 -9.08 -2.71 4.38
N GLY A 103 -9.72 -3.06 3.27
CA GLY A 103 -10.71 -4.14 3.23
C GLY A 103 -10.13 -5.50 3.67
N ARG A 104 -8.90 -5.82 3.23
CA ARG A 104 -8.19 -7.05 3.65
C ARG A 104 -7.80 -7.05 5.12
N ALA A 105 -7.59 -5.88 5.72
CA ALA A 105 -7.39 -5.74 7.17
C ALA A 105 -8.69 -5.90 7.98
N GLY A 106 -9.84 -6.08 7.32
CA GLY A 106 -11.15 -6.07 7.96
C GLY A 106 -11.59 -4.68 8.43
N ILE A 107 -11.03 -3.61 7.84
CA ILE A 107 -11.40 -2.23 8.15
C ILE A 107 -12.42 -1.76 7.12
N GLU A 108 -13.65 -1.57 7.57
CA GLU A 108 -14.71 -1.02 6.74
C GLU A 108 -14.45 0.46 6.47
N ILE A 109 -14.21 0.77 5.20
CA ILE A 109 -14.26 2.13 4.69
C ILE A 109 -15.72 2.31 4.35
N GLY A 110 -16.48 3.09 5.13
CA GLY A 110 -17.89 3.40 4.85
C GLY A 110 -18.04 4.20 3.56
N LEU A 111 -17.66 3.61 2.42
CA LEU A 111 -17.91 4.09 1.08
C LEU A 111 -19.37 3.73 0.80
N GLU A 112 -20.29 4.61 1.21
CA GLU A 112 -21.64 4.51 0.71
C GLU A 112 -21.58 4.68 -0.83
N PRO A 113 -22.21 3.78 -1.60
CA PRO A 113 -22.30 3.94 -3.03
C PRO A 113 -23.19 5.17 -3.31
N GLY A 114 -22.57 6.31 -3.59
CA GLY A 114 -23.29 7.56 -3.85
C GLY A 114 -22.68 8.85 -3.28
N ASP A 115 -21.49 8.81 -2.65
CA ASP A 115 -20.71 10.03 -2.36
C ASP A 115 -20.20 10.65 -3.70
N GLU A 116 -21.13 11.19 -4.49
CA GLU A 116 -20.84 12.21 -5.51
C GLU A 116 -20.33 13.45 -4.77
N GLU A 117 -19.17 13.97 -5.18
CA GLU A 117 -18.70 15.26 -4.69
C GLU A 117 -19.76 16.32 -5.07
N GLU A 118 -20.42 16.92 -4.07
CA GLU A 118 -21.16 18.16 -4.32
C GLU A 118 -20.14 19.26 -4.70
N ASP A 119 -20.32 19.83 -5.89
CA ASP A 119 -19.53 20.90 -6.54
C ASP A 119 -19.23 22.12 -5.64
#